data_AF-A0A7D6VPT7-F1
#
_entry.id   AF-A0A7D6VPT7-F1
#
_cell.length_a   1.000
_cell.length_b   1.000
_cell.length_c   1.000
_cell.angle_alpha   90.00
_cell.angle_beta   90.00
_cell.angle_gamma   90.00
#
_symmetry.space_group_name_H-M   'P 1'
#
loop_
_entity.id
_entity.type
_entity.pdbx_description
1 polymer ?
#
loop_
_entity_poly.entity_id
_entity_poly.type
_entity_poly.pdbx_seq_one_letter_code
_entity_poly.pdbx_strand_id
1 'polypeptide(L)'
;MMVKKKISEIYKNELTTKKNLLEAIDAVKASKNTLNDEDMQSLYNEIYNSIDEMKDKVKANTILYLKNHLKSTLGKYVKDKEENKTSHFIEFFKKAYPPKSRRKDFTWVLIDINKISYEQIWHTLTYINNLNLKGKKFTSEEKDDIIPMIDKLLSSGDSKYINQIKSFSSLQSELNIKIVLVENEDNILKTKKIK
;
A
#
# COMPACT_ATOMS: atom_id res chain seq x y z
N MET A 1 0.50 32.50 -13.14
CA MET A 1 0.04 31.10 -13.12
C MET A 1 1.02 30.32 -13.99
N MET A 2 1.99 29.60 -13.41
CA MET A 2 2.96 28.84 -14.22
C MET A 2 2.25 27.65 -14.87
N VAL A 3 2.29 27.58 -16.20
CA VAL A 3 1.75 26.46 -16.96
C VAL A 3 2.73 25.30 -16.78
N LYS A 4 2.34 24.30 -15.99
CA LYS A 4 3.14 23.09 -15.80
C LYS A 4 3.23 22.34 -17.14
N LYS A 5 4.43 21.87 -17.48
CA LYS A 5 4.66 21.12 -18.71
C LYS A 5 3.81 19.85 -18.77
N LYS A 6 3.15 19.61 -19.90
CA LYS A 6 2.33 18.40 -20.11
C LYS A 6 3.13 17.30 -20.78
N ILE A 7 2.79 16.04 -20.50
CA ILE A 7 3.45 14.89 -21.13
C ILE A 7 3.32 14.91 -22.65
N SER A 8 2.21 15.46 -23.17
CA SER A 8 1.93 15.61 -24.61
C SER A 8 2.99 16.42 -25.37
N GLU A 9 3.75 17.27 -24.67
CA GLU A 9 4.83 18.06 -25.27
C GLU A 9 6.12 17.26 -25.49
N ILE A 10 6.26 16.12 -24.80
CA ILE A 10 7.47 15.27 -24.82
C ILE A 10 7.17 13.92 -25.47
N TYR A 11 5.93 13.44 -25.36
CA TYR A 11 5.49 12.17 -25.87
C TYR A 11 4.08 12.28 -26.47
N LYS A 12 3.93 11.91 -27.74
CA LYS A 12 2.71 12.19 -28.53
C LYS A 12 1.63 11.12 -28.42
N ASN A 13 1.94 9.91 -27.94
CA ASN A 13 0.98 8.83 -27.88
C ASN A 13 0.23 8.83 -26.53
N GLU A 14 -0.97 8.27 -26.54
CA GLU A 14 -1.79 8.12 -25.33
C GLU A 14 -1.14 7.17 -24.31
N LEU A 15 -1.23 7.52 -23.03
CA LEU A 15 -0.65 6.76 -21.91
C LEU A 15 -1.51 5.58 -21.46
N THR A 16 -2.20 4.91 -22.40
CA THR A 16 -3.20 3.87 -22.11
C THR A 16 -2.65 2.44 -22.20
N THR A 17 -1.39 2.27 -22.62
CA THR A 17 -0.76 0.95 -22.79
C THR A 17 0.57 0.86 -22.05
N LYS A 18 0.96 -0.37 -21.67
CA LYS A 18 2.27 -0.63 -21.03
C LYS A 18 3.43 -0.10 -21.88
N LYS A 19 3.38 -0.31 -23.21
CA LYS A 19 4.42 0.14 -24.14
C LYS A 19 4.53 1.67 -24.10
N ASN A 20 3.41 2.36 -24.27
CA ASN A 20 3.40 3.82 -24.33
C ASN A 20 3.87 4.45 -23.02
N LEU A 21 3.49 3.89 -21.87
CA LEU A 21 3.96 4.35 -20.57
C LEU A 21 5.47 4.18 -20.39
N LEU A 22 6.05 3.07 -20.83
CA LEU A 22 7.50 2.87 -20.77
C LEU A 22 8.24 3.87 -21.67
N GLU A 23 7.76 4.06 -22.89
CA GLU A 23 8.34 5.03 -23.83
C GLU A 23 8.22 6.47 -23.29
N ALA A 24 7.10 6.82 -22.66
CA ALA A 24 6.92 8.12 -22.02
C ALA A 24 7.91 8.33 -20.85
N ILE A 25 8.11 7.32 -20.00
CA ILE A 25 9.11 7.37 -18.92
C ILE A 25 10.51 7.63 -19.48
N ASP A 26 10.89 6.91 -20.54
CA ASP A 26 12.19 7.08 -21.18
C ASP A 26 12.33 8.46 -21.86
N ALA A 27 11.26 8.97 -22.49
CA ALA A 27 11.26 10.29 -23.12
C ALA A 27 11.42 11.43 -22.11
N VAL A 28 10.75 11.34 -20.96
CA VAL A 28 10.93 12.30 -19.85
C VAL A 28 12.34 12.22 -19.29
N LYS A 29 12.89 11.00 -19.11
CA LYS A 29 14.26 10.80 -18.64
C LYS A 29 15.28 11.40 -19.61
N ALA A 30 15.08 11.26 -20.91
CA ALA A 30 15.94 11.84 -21.94
C ALA A 30 15.88 13.38 -21.92
N SER A 31 14.70 13.93 -21.61
CA SER A 31 14.46 15.37 -21.56
C SER A 31 14.86 16.03 -20.24
N LYS A 32 15.34 15.26 -19.24
CA LYS A 32 15.58 15.74 -17.86
C LYS A 32 16.40 17.03 -17.74
N ASN A 33 17.38 17.25 -18.62
CA ASN A 33 18.26 18.43 -18.56
C ASN A 33 17.55 19.72 -19.00
N THR A 34 16.36 19.60 -19.61
CA THR A 34 15.54 20.72 -20.10
C THR A 34 14.35 21.01 -19.19
N LEU A 35 14.18 20.25 -18.10
CA LEU A 35 13.05 20.33 -17.20
C LEU A 35 13.50 20.94 -15.88
N ASN A 36 12.71 21.88 -15.37
CA ASN A 36 12.85 22.32 -13.99
C ASN A 36 12.20 21.30 -13.03
N ASP A 37 12.42 21.46 -11.73
CA ASP A 37 11.89 20.55 -10.71
C ASP A 37 10.35 20.45 -10.73
N GLU A 38 9.64 21.56 -10.99
CA GLU A 38 8.18 21.59 -11.00
C GLU A 38 7.60 20.84 -12.20
N ASP A 39 8.21 20.99 -13.37
CA ASP A 39 7.84 20.29 -14.60
C ASP A 39 8.15 18.81 -14.47
N MET A 40 9.31 18.45 -13.92
CA MET A 40 9.66 17.06 -13.64
C MET A 40 8.65 16.40 -12.68
N GLN A 41 8.26 17.10 -11.63
CA GLN A 41 7.24 16.65 -10.68
C GLN A 41 5.87 16.49 -11.35
N SER A 42 5.47 17.45 -12.18
CA SER A 42 4.20 17.42 -12.92
C SER A 42 4.13 16.22 -13.86
N LEU A 43 5.16 15.99 -14.65
CA LEU A 43 5.24 14.88 -15.61
C LEU A 43 5.28 13.53 -14.90
N TYR A 44 5.98 13.43 -13.77
CA TYR A 44 5.98 12.23 -12.94
C TYR A 44 4.57 11.89 -12.46
N ASN A 45 3.83 12.89 -11.95
CA ASN A 45 2.48 12.70 -11.45
C ASN A 45 1.50 12.35 -12.58
N GLU A 46 1.63 12.96 -13.75
CA GLU A 46 0.79 12.65 -14.93
C GLU A 46 0.97 11.20 -15.40
N ILE A 47 2.22 10.71 -15.48
CA ILE A 47 2.51 9.31 -15.81
C ILE A 47 1.99 8.38 -14.69
N TYR A 48 2.17 8.75 -13.43
CA TYR A 48 1.70 7.96 -12.28
C TYR A 48 0.18 7.78 -12.31
N ASN A 49 -0.56 8.87 -12.52
CA ASN A 49 -2.02 8.84 -12.59
C ASN A 49 -2.50 7.99 -13.77
N SER A 50 -1.84 8.10 -14.92
CA SER A 50 -2.15 7.27 -16.09
C SER A 50 -1.94 5.78 -15.82
N ILE A 51 -0.88 5.41 -15.06
CA ILE A 51 -0.68 4.03 -14.60
C ILE A 51 -1.84 3.59 -13.68
N ASP A 52 -2.33 4.47 -12.81
CA ASP A 52 -3.40 4.17 -11.86
C ASP A 52 -4.76 3.98 -12.50
N GLU A 53 -5.08 4.76 -13.53
CA GLU A 53 -6.30 4.61 -14.33
C GLU A 53 -6.35 3.26 -15.08
N MET A 54 -5.19 2.62 -15.30
CA MET A 54 -5.11 1.31 -15.95
C MET A 54 -5.40 0.12 -15.03
N LYS A 55 -5.58 0.32 -13.71
CA LYS A 55 -5.74 -0.76 -12.73
C LYS A 55 -6.86 -1.74 -13.06
N ASP A 56 -7.96 -1.26 -13.65
CA ASP A 56 -9.12 -2.11 -13.98
C ASP A 56 -8.96 -2.88 -15.30
N LYS A 57 -8.08 -2.41 -16.19
CA LYS A 57 -7.87 -2.99 -17.52
C LYS A 57 -6.64 -3.88 -17.61
N VAL A 58 -5.73 -3.79 -16.65
CA VAL A 58 -4.39 -4.39 -16.72
C VAL A 58 -4.08 -5.17 -15.44
N LYS A 59 -3.36 -6.29 -15.58
CA LYS A 59 -2.94 -7.14 -14.46
C LYS A 59 -2.11 -6.33 -13.45
N ALA A 60 -2.37 -6.52 -12.15
CA ALA A 60 -1.60 -5.87 -11.08
C ALA A 60 -0.09 -5.96 -11.25
N ASN A 61 0.44 -7.13 -11.61
CA ASN A 61 1.89 -7.29 -11.78
C ASN A 61 2.47 -6.27 -12.77
N THR A 62 1.70 -5.91 -13.80
CA THR A 62 2.08 -4.90 -14.77
C THR A 62 1.97 -3.49 -14.19
N ILE A 63 0.92 -3.16 -13.44
CA ILE A 63 0.77 -1.87 -12.75
C ILE A 63 1.93 -1.65 -11.75
N LEU A 64 2.21 -2.65 -10.91
CA LEU A 64 3.31 -2.59 -9.94
C LEU A 64 4.66 -2.45 -10.66
N TYR A 65 4.87 -3.20 -11.74
CA TYR A 65 6.08 -3.08 -12.56
C TYR A 65 6.24 -1.65 -13.10
N LEU A 66 5.18 -1.06 -13.66
CA LEU A 66 5.21 0.28 -14.22
C LEU A 66 5.49 1.34 -13.14
N LYS A 67 4.81 1.28 -11.99
CA LYS A 67 5.09 2.18 -10.85
C LYS A 67 6.52 2.07 -10.35
N ASN A 68 7.02 0.85 -10.19
CA ASN A 68 8.38 0.62 -9.73
C ASN A 68 9.40 1.12 -10.76
N HIS A 69 9.13 0.93 -12.06
CA HIS A 69 9.97 1.41 -13.13
C HIS A 69 9.98 2.95 -13.22
N LEU A 70 8.81 3.59 -13.11
CA LEU A 70 8.69 5.04 -13.00
C LEU A 70 9.50 5.57 -11.80
N LYS A 71 9.33 4.96 -10.62
CA LYS A 71 10.06 5.34 -9.40
C LYS A 71 11.56 5.14 -9.51
N SER A 72 12.03 4.03 -10.07
CA SER A 72 13.48 3.78 -10.20
C SER A 72 14.13 4.69 -11.25
N THR A 73 13.41 5.05 -12.30
CA THR A 73 13.92 5.84 -13.42
C THR A 73 13.87 7.35 -13.16
N LEU A 74 12.73 7.86 -12.71
CA LEU A 74 12.47 9.29 -12.51
C LEU A 74 12.43 9.72 -11.05
N GLY A 75 12.26 8.78 -10.11
CA GLY A 75 12.04 9.10 -8.69
C GLY A 75 13.17 9.88 -8.01
N LYS A 76 14.39 9.86 -8.55
CA LYS A 76 15.51 10.67 -8.03
C LYS A 76 15.47 12.15 -8.43
N TYR A 77 14.59 12.51 -9.36
CA TYR A 77 14.43 13.86 -9.89
C TYR A 77 13.17 14.57 -9.36
N VAL A 78 12.42 13.94 -8.46
CA VAL A 78 11.18 14.47 -7.88
C VAL A 78 11.32 14.59 -6.37
N LYS A 79 10.79 15.69 -5.82
CA LYS A 79 10.87 16.03 -4.39
C LYS A 79 9.74 15.36 -3.63
N ASP A 80 8.52 15.57 -4.11
CA ASP A 80 7.33 14.87 -3.65
C ASP A 80 7.17 13.61 -4.48
N LYS A 81 8.00 12.60 -4.18
CA LYS A 81 7.48 11.26 -4.41
C LYS A 81 6.17 11.27 -3.64
N GLU A 82 5.04 10.94 -4.24
CA GLU A 82 3.95 10.40 -3.45
C GLU A 82 4.53 9.12 -2.82
N GLU A 83 5.26 9.30 -1.72
CA GLU A 83 5.22 8.46 -0.57
C GLU A 83 3.73 8.45 -0.22
N ASN A 84 3.00 7.59 -0.94
CA ASN A 84 2.06 6.74 -0.27
C ASN A 84 2.84 6.27 0.94
N LYS A 85 2.66 6.96 2.09
CA LYS A 85 3.21 6.55 3.38
C LYS A 85 2.89 5.08 3.40
N THR A 86 3.91 4.27 3.15
CA THR A 86 3.68 2.87 2.85
C THR A 86 3.26 2.36 4.21
N SER A 87 1.97 2.08 4.38
CA SER A 87 1.42 1.66 5.67
C SER A 87 2.39 0.65 6.26
N HIS A 88 2.79 0.85 7.51
CA HIS A 88 3.74 -0.05 8.17
C HIS A 88 3.24 -1.49 8.15
N PHE A 89 1.91 -1.66 8.08
CA PHE A 89 1.28 -2.96 7.84
C PHE A 89 1.72 -3.63 6.53
N ILE A 90 1.90 -2.88 5.44
CA ILE A 90 2.43 -3.40 4.15
C ILE A 90 3.88 -3.89 4.32
N GLU A 91 4.68 -3.26 5.19
CA GLU A 91 6.02 -3.76 5.48
C GLU A 91 6.00 -5.09 6.22
N PHE A 92 5.12 -5.22 7.22
CA PHE A 92 4.88 -6.49 7.90
C PHE A 92 4.34 -7.56 6.94
N PHE A 93 3.41 -7.19 6.06
CA PHE A 93 2.86 -8.07 5.02
C PHE A 93 3.95 -8.59 4.09
N LYS A 94 4.85 -7.72 3.61
CA LYS A 94 6.01 -8.13 2.77
C LYS A 94 6.93 -9.12 3.46
N LYS A 95 7.12 -8.99 4.78
CA LYS A 95 7.96 -9.87 5.60
C LYS A 95 7.27 -11.19 5.93
N ALA A 96 5.95 -11.16 6.17
CA ALA A 96 5.14 -12.36 6.41
C ALA A 96 5.11 -13.29 5.19
N TYR A 97 5.18 -12.74 3.97
CA TYR A 97 5.22 -13.50 2.72
C TYR A 97 6.57 -13.37 2.00
N PRO A 98 7.57 -14.23 2.30
CA PRO A 98 8.86 -14.21 1.61
C PRO A 98 8.74 -14.52 0.11
N PRO A 99 9.73 -14.14 -0.73
CA PRO A 99 9.63 -14.18 -2.20
C PRO A 99 9.11 -15.49 -2.80
N LYS A 100 9.45 -16.64 -2.22
CA LYS A 100 9.04 -17.97 -2.70
C LYS A 100 7.60 -18.37 -2.35
N SER A 101 6.90 -17.58 -1.52
CA SER A 101 5.53 -17.85 -1.05
C SER A 101 4.48 -16.91 -1.63
N ARG A 102 4.90 -15.92 -2.43
CA ARG A 102 4.03 -14.84 -2.93
C ARG A 102 3.17 -15.33 -4.10
N ARG A 103 1.86 -15.19 -3.97
CA ARG A 103 0.87 -15.43 -5.04
C ARG A 103 0.45 -14.11 -5.72
N LYS A 104 -0.36 -14.17 -6.77
CA LYS A 104 -0.75 -12.99 -7.57
C LYS A 104 -1.54 -11.94 -6.77
N ASP A 105 -2.33 -12.40 -5.81
CA ASP A 105 -3.07 -11.59 -4.83
C ASP A 105 -2.13 -10.71 -3.97
N PHE A 106 -0.92 -11.18 -3.65
CA PHE A 106 0.09 -10.41 -2.93
C PHE A 106 0.41 -9.09 -3.65
N THR A 107 0.55 -9.12 -4.97
CA THR A 107 0.88 -7.92 -5.75
C THR A 107 -0.26 -6.91 -5.80
N TRP A 108 -1.52 -7.37 -5.77
CA TRP A 108 -2.67 -6.46 -5.64
C TRP A 108 -2.65 -5.70 -4.32
N VAL A 109 -2.32 -6.38 -3.22
CA VAL A 109 -2.21 -5.75 -1.89
C VAL A 109 -1.09 -4.70 -1.83
N LEU A 110 0.01 -4.93 -2.55
CA LEU A 110 1.10 -3.94 -2.63
C LEU A 110 0.69 -2.65 -3.38
N ILE A 111 -0.28 -2.75 -4.28
CA ILE A 111 -0.79 -1.61 -5.05
C ILE A 111 -1.90 -0.89 -4.28
N ASP A 112 -2.79 -1.66 -3.67
CA ASP A 112 -3.94 -1.18 -2.92
C ASP A 112 -4.18 -2.11 -1.73
N ILE A 113 -3.89 -1.61 -0.52
CA ILE A 113 -4.07 -2.35 0.74
C ILE A 113 -5.53 -2.77 0.92
N ASN A 114 -6.50 -2.08 0.32
CA ASN A 114 -7.91 -2.45 0.46
C ASN A 114 -8.22 -3.80 -0.20
N LYS A 115 -7.40 -4.24 -1.16
CA LYS A 115 -7.50 -5.56 -1.81
C LYS A 115 -6.97 -6.71 -0.94
N ILE A 116 -6.45 -6.43 0.26
CA ILE A 116 -6.02 -7.47 1.19
C ILE A 116 -7.20 -8.31 1.66
N SER A 117 -7.05 -9.64 1.60
CA SER A 117 -8.05 -10.58 2.07
C SER A 117 -7.96 -10.79 3.58
N TYR A 118 -9.04 -11.28 4.19
CA TYR A 118 -9.05 -11.60 5.62
C TYR A 118 -7.96 -12.61 6.01
N GLU A 119 -7.75 -13.66 5.20
CA GLU A 119 -6.69 -14.65 5.42
C GLU A 119 -5.30 -14.01 5.39
N GLN A 120 -5.07 -13.04 4.48
CA GLN A 120 -3.81 -12.31 4.39
C GLN A 120 -3.58 -11.38 5.59
N ILE A 121 -4.64 -10.71 6.06
CA ILE A 121 -4.59 -9.92 7.29
C ILE A 121 -4.25 -10.83 8.47
N TRP A 122 -4.97 -11.95 8.64
CA TRP A 122 -4.75 -12.91 9.72
C TRP A 122 -3.31 -13.45 9.75
N HIS A 123 -2.79 -13.89 8.61
CA HIS A 123 -1.41 -14.39 8.52
C HIS A 123 -0.39 -13.32 8.89
N THR A 124 -0.62 -12.07 8.48
CA THR A 124 0.26 -10.93 8.81
C THR A 124 0.19 -10.57 10.29
N LEU A 125 -1.01 -10.55 10.89
CA LEU A 125 -1.17 -10.33 12.33
C LEU A 125 -0.54 -11.46 13.15
N THR A 126 -0.60 -12.70 12.68
CA THR A 126 0.11 -13.83 13.29
C THR A 126 1.62 -13.60 13.28
N TYR A 127 2.18 -13.14 12.15
CA TYR A 127 3.59 -12.76 12.05
C TYR A 127 3.95 -11.62 13.01
N ILE A 128 3.13 -10.56 13.08
CA ILE A 128 3.30 -9.42 13.99
C ILE A 128 3.26 -9.87 15.46
N ASN A 129 2.30 -10.71 15.83
CA ASN A 129 2.21 -11.26 17.18
C ASN A 129 3.47 -12.06 17.55
N ASN A 130 4.00 -12.87 16.63
CA ASN A 130 5.26 -13.59 16.84
C ASN A 130 6.46 -12.64 17.04
N LEU A 131 6.51 -11.51 16.33
CA LEU A 131 7.54 -10.49 16.58
C LEU A 131 7.39 -9.85 17.97
N ASN A 132 6.16 -9.54 18.37
CA ASN A 132 5.85 -9.00 19.69
C ASN A 132 6.30 -9.95 20.81
N LEU A 133 5.97 -11.25 20.68
CA LEU A 133 6.39 -12.29 21.62
C LEU A 133 7.92 -12.44 21.70
N LYS A 134 8.64 -12.09 20.62
CA LYS A 134 10.11 -12.04 20.59
C LYS A 134 10.69 -10.72 21.13
N GLY A 135 9.84 -9.83 21.67
CA GLY A 135 10.24 -8.58 22.30
C GLY A 135 10.30 -7.37 21.36
N LYS A 136 9.81 -7.46 20.11
CA LYS A 136 9.68 -6.26 19.27
C LYS A 136 8.64 -5.31 19.88
N LYS A 137 9.06 -4.06 20.11
CA LYS A 137 8.16 -2.94 20.39
C LYS A 137 7.72 -2.26 19.10
N PHE A 138 6.48 -1.79 19.07
CA PHE A 138 5.94 -1.08 17.91
C PHE A 138 5.90 0.42 18.15
N THR A 139 6.19 1.21 17.12
CA THR A 139 6.05 2.67 17.16
C THR A 139 4.58 3.07 17.14
N SER A 140 4.25 4.31 17.54
CA SER A 140 2.86 4.79 17.45
C SER A 140 2.29 4.70 16.03
N GLU A 141 3.10 5.01 15.02
CA GLU A 141 2.70 4.91 13.60
C GLU A 141 2.44 3.46 13.18
N GLU A 142 3.30 2.51 13.60
CA GLU A 142 3.06 1.08 13.36
C GLU A 142 1.76 0.62 14.02
N LYS A 143 1.46 1.09 15.24
CA LYS A 143 0.22 0.73 15.95
C LYS A 143 -1.01 1.27 15.22
N ASP A 144 -0.98 2.51 14.78
CA ASP A 144 -2.09 3.16 14.06
C ASP A 144 -2.34 2.50 12.69
N ASP A 145 -1.33 1.86 12.08
CA ASP A 145 -1.47 1.04 10.86
C ASP A 145 -1.98 -0.40 11.12
N ILE A 146 -1.66 -0.98 12.28
CA ILE A 146 -2.06 -2.36 12.64
C ILE A 146 -3.54 -2.42 13.09
N ILE A 147 -3.98 -1.46 13.91
CA ILE A 147 -5.31 -1.49 14.54
C ILE A 147 -6.45 -1.54 13.49
N PRO A 148 -6.46 -0.74 12.42
CA PRO A 148 -7.51 -0.81 11.39
C PRO A 148 -7.58 -2.17 10.70
N MET A 149 -6.46 -2.88 10.58
CA MET A 149 -6.45 -4.23 10.02
C MET A 149 -7.05 -5.25 10.98
N ILE A 150 -6.86 -5.08 12.29
CA ILE A 150 -7.56 -5.89 13.30
C ILE A 150 -9.06 -5.64 13.19
N ASP A 151 -9.52 -4.39 13.12
CA ASP A 151 -10.94 -4.06 12.99
C ASP A 151 -11.54 -4.64 11.69
N LYS A 152 -10.82 -4.51 10.57
CA LYS A 152 -11.22 -5.11 9.29
C LYS A 152 -11.34 -6.63 9.39
N LEU A 153 -10.44 -7.29 10.12
CA LEU A 153 -10.52 -8.75 10.31
C LEU A 153 -11.69 -9.15 11.21
N LEU A 154 -11.95 -8.38 12.28
CA LEU A 154 -13.09 -8.61 13.18
C LEU A 154 -14.44 -8.41 12.48
N SER A 155 -14.52 -7.46 11.54
CA SER A 155 -15.74 -7.20 10.76
C SER A 155 -16.12 -8.34 9.81
N SER A 156 -15.24 -9.33 9.61
CA SER A 156 -15.57 -10.54 8.83
C SER A 156 -16.66 -11.40 9.50
N GLY A 157 -16.84 -11.28 10.83
CA GLY A 157 -17.76 -12.13 11.59
C GLY A 157 -17.32 -13.59 11.73
N ASP A 158 -16.18 -13.99 11.15
CA ASP A 158 -15.69 -15.36 11.18
C ASP A 158 -15.12 -15.70 12.56
N SER A 159 -15.72 -16.70 13.20
CA SER A 159 -15.34 -17.17 14.54
C SER A 159 -13.87 -17.63 14.61
N LYS A 160 -13.32 -18.19 13.52
CA LYS A 160 -11.90 -18.56 13.42
C LYS A 160 -11.02 -17.33 13.68
N TYR A 161 -11.25 -16.25 12.94
CA TYR A 161 -10.41 -15.05 13.06
C TYR A 161 -10.65 -14.31 14.36
N ILE A 162 -11.90 -14.21 14.81
CA ILE A 162 -12.24 -13.58 16.09
C ILE A 162 -11.52 -14.27 17.25
N ASN A 163 -11.57 -15.60 17.30
CA ASN A 163 -10.94 -16.37 18.37
C ASN A 163 -9.41 -16.23 18.34
N GLN A 164 -8.81 -16.16 17.15
CA GLN A 164 -7.37 -15.94 17.01
C GLN A 164 -6.96 -14.54 17.47
N ILE A 165 -7.69 -13.48 17.09
CA ILE A 165 -7.35 -12.13 17.54
C ILE A 165 -7.54 -11.99 19.06
N LYS A 166 -8.57 -12.60 19.63
CA LYS A 166 -8.76 -12.68 21.09
C LYS A 166 -7.59 -13.38 21.80
N SER A 167 -6.98 -14.38 21.17
CA SER A 167 -5.83 -15.12 21.75
C SER A 167 -4.53 -14.31 21.72
N PHE A 168 -4.42 -13.27 20.90
CA PHE A 168 -3.23 -12.40 20.81
C PHE A 168 -3.18 -11.36 21.95
N SER A 169 -3.32 -11.81 23.21
CA SER A 169 -3.38 -10.95 24.40
C SER A 169 -2.14 -10.06 24.56
N SER A 170 -0.95 -10.61 24.32
CA SER A 170 0.31 -9.86 24.37
C SER A 170 0.34 -8.73 23.34
N LEU A 171 -0.15 -8.98 22.11
CA LEU A 171 -0.22 -7.95 21.07
C LEU A 171 -1.29 -6.90 21.41
N GLN A 172 -2.45 -7.31 21.92
CA GLN A 172 -3.49 -6.37 22.37
C GLN A 172 -2.98 -5.42 23.44
N SER A 173 -2.21 -5.92 24.42
CA SER A 173 -1.57 -5.09 25.45
C SER A 173 -0.55 -4.12 24.86
N GLU A 174 0.29 -4.58 23.92
CA GLU A 174 1.28 -3.70 23.27
C GLU A 174 0.60 -2.62 22.40
N LEU A 175 -0.49 -2.96 21.71
CA LEU A 175 -1.30 -2.02 20.93
C LEU A 175 -2.19 -1.13 21.82
N ASN A 176 -2.29 -1.42 23.11
CA ASN A 176 -3.14 -0.76 24.09
C ASN A 176 -4.63 -0.76 23.70
N ILE A 177 -5.14 -1.92 23.27
CA ILE A 177 -6.52 -2.11 22.81
C ILE A 177 -7.22 -3.24 23.56
N LYS A 178 -8.55 -3.16 23.63
CA LYS A 178 -9.44 -4.27 23.98
C LYS A 178 -10.44 -4.50 22.85
N ILE A 179 -10.81 -5.76 22.65
CA ILE A 179 -11.88 -6.12 21.73
C ILE A 179 -13.21 -6.04 22.47
N VAL A 180 -14.12 -5.22 21.97
CA VAL A 180 -15.45 -5.02 22.56
C VAL A 180 -16.53 -5.27 21.51
N LEU A 181 -17.68 -5.75 21.98
CA LEU A 181 -18.88 -5.75 21.17
C LEU A 181 -19.45 -4.33 21.15
N VAL A 182 -19.70 -3.82 19.96
CA VAL A 182 -20.44 -2.57 19.78
C VAL A 182 -21.87 -2.95 19.39
N GLU A 183 -22.80 -2.76 20.31
CA GLU A 183 -24.23 -2.97 20.08
C GLU A 183 -24.76 -1.91 19.10
N ASN A 184 -24.75 -2.26 17.82
CA ASN A 184 -25.47 -1.60 16.73
C ASN A 184 -26.39 -2.65 16.07
N GLU A 185 -27.16 -2.28 15.04
CA GLU A 185 -28.08 -3.19 14.31
C GLU A 185 -27.41 -4.52 13.87
N ASP A 186 -26.09 -4.54 13.64
CA ASP A 186 -25.32 -5.72 13.19
C ASP A 186 -24.38 -6.35 14.24
N ASN A 187 -24.38 -5.91 15.52
CA ASN A 187 -23.53 -6.45 16.60
C ASN A 187 -22.05 -6.70 16.20
N ILE A 188 -21.33 -5.64 15.81
CA ILE A 188 -19.97 -5.76 15.26
C ILE A 188 -18.91 -5.68 16.38
N LEU A 189 -17.91 -6.57 16.33
CA LEU A 189 -16.72 -6.49 17.20
C LEU A 189 -15.74 -5.43 16.69
N LYS A 190 -15.26 -4.57 17.59
CA LYS A 190 -14.23 -3.55 17.29
C LYS A 190 -13.19 -3.44 18.38
N THR A 191 -12.05 -2.86 18.04
CA THR A 191 -11.03 -2.47 19.01
C THR A 191 -11.40 -1.16 19.71
N LYS A 192 -11.06 -1.07 21.00
CA LYS A 192 -11.21 0.12 21.83
C LYS A 192 -9.89 0.41 22.53
N LYS A 193 -9.33 1.61 22.33
CA LYS A 193 -8.10 2.04 23.03
C LYS A 193 -8.34 2.07 24.54
N ILE A 194 -7.45 1.46 25.30
CA ILE A 194 -7.45 1.51 26.76
C ILE A 194 -6.68 2.78 27.14
N LYS A 195 -7.25 3.62 28.02
CA LYS A 195 -6.53 4.80 28.54
C LYS A 195 -5.47 4.37 29.55
#